data_AF-A0A842JDR8-F1
#
_entry.id   AF-A0A842JDR8-F1
#
_cell.length_a   1.000
_cell.length_b   1.000
_cell.length_c   1.000
_cell.angle_alpha   90.00
_cell.angle_beta   90.00
_cell.angle_gamma   90.00
#
_symmetry.space_group_name_H-M   'P 1'
#
loop_
_entity.id
_entity.type
_entity.pdbx_description
1 polymer ?
#
loop_
_entity_poly.entity_id
_entity_poly.type
_entity_poly.pdbx_seq_one_letter_code
_entity_poly.pdbx_strand_id
1 'polypeptide(L)'
;MDWPLIGETVLLVTVFAVLVGYGILVFRGNERCFRLLAGSRDFLSLDPTEKEYRRTARESGVAVFLIALLLLCAWGGNLVGRLCAGTAAAVLVEAAVPLVVALSMVGLFVIVVLQMRRHVRLLNRK
;
A
#
# COMPACT_ATOMS: atom_id res chain seq x y z
N MET A 1 2.74 -34.75 -3.98
CA MET A 1 3.65 -33.98 -3.10
C MET A 1 3.39 -32.51 -3.39
N ASP A 2 2.52 -31.88 -2.60
CA ASP A 2 1.96 -30.53 -2.83
C ASP A 2 2.90 -29.41 -2.32
N TRP A 3 4.21 -29.68 -2.35
CA TRP A 3 5.26 -28.79 -1.84
C TRP A 3 5.23 -27.35 -2.37
N PRO A 4 4.94 -27.08 -3.66
CA PRO A 4 4.85 -25.71 -4.14
C PRO A 4 3.65 -24.95 -3.55
N LEU A 5 2.54 -25.64 -3.28
CA LEU A 5 1.31 -25.03 -2.78
C LEU A 5 1.41 -24.63 -1.30
N ILE A 6 2.09 -25.46 -0.50
CA ILE A 6 2.38 -25.18 0.91
C ILE A 6 3.38 -24.01 1.02
N GLY A 7 4.39 -23.98 0.16
CA GLY A 7 5.33 -22.84 0.09
C GLY A 7 4.63 -21.53 -0.28
N GLU A 8 3.73 -21.55 -1.26
CA GLU A 8 3.00 -20.36 -1.72
C GLU A 8 2.04 -19.83 -0.65
N THR A 9 1.34 -20.71 0.07
CA THR A 9 0.46 -20.33 1.19
C THR A 9 1.24 -19.74 2.37
N VAL A 10 2.36 -20.35 2.76
CA VAL A 10 3.23 -19.80 3.82
C VAL A 10 3.77 -18.43 3.44
N LEU A 11 4.19 -18.26 2.18
CA LEU A 11 4.67 -16.97 1.67
C LEU A 11 3.55 -15.91 1.69
N LEU A 12 2.34 -16.27 1.27
CA LEU A 12 1.18 -15.37 1.30
C LEU A 12 0.86 -14.89 2.72
N VAL A 13 0.82 -15.81 3.70
CA VAL A 13 0.56 -15.48 5.11
C VAL A 13 1.67 -14.57 5.66
N THR A 14 2.92 -14.86 5.31
CA THR A 14 4.07 -14.06 5.73
C THR A 14 3.99 -12.64 5.16
N VAL A 15 3.72 -12.51 3.86
CA VAL A 15 3.52 -11.20 3.20
C VAL A 15 2.34 -10.46 3.81
N PHE A 16 1.23 -11.14 4.10
CA PHE A 16 0.08 -10.54 4.78
C PHE A 16 0.44 -9.98 6.16
N ALA A 17 1.13 -10.76 6.99
CA ALA A 17 1.55 -10.33 8.32
C ALA A 17 2.51 -9.11 8.26
N VAL A 18 3.46 -9.12 7.33
CA VAL A 18 4.37 -7.99 7.08
C VAL A 18 3.58 -6.76 6.63
N LEU A 19 2.61 -6.93 5.73
CA LEU A 19 1.77 -5.84 5.25
C LEU A 19 0.96 -5.20 6.39
N VAL A 20 0.35 -6.01 7.26
CA VAL A 20 -0.39 -5.54 8.43
C VAL A 20 0.53 -4.77 9.38
N GLY A 21 1.72 -5.31 9.66
CA GLY A 21 2.73 -4.64 10.49
C GLY A 21 3.15 -3.29 9.91
N TYR A 22 3.42 -3.25 8.60
CA TYR A 22 3.75 -2.03 7.89
C TYR A 22 2.59 -1.01 7.91
N GLY A 23 1.36 -1.45 7.66
CA GLY A 23 0.16 -0.62 7.76
C GLY A 23 0.02 0.03 9.13
N ILE A 24 0.19 -0.73 10.22
CA ILE A 24 0.16 -0.20 11.59
C ILE A 24 1.20 0.91 11.79
N LEU A 25 2.43 0.70 11.29
CA LEU A 25 3.51 1.70 11.40
C LEU A 25 3.23 2.96 10.58
N VAL A 26 2.66 2.81 9.39
CA VAL A 26 2.23 3.91 8.52
C VAL A 26 1.11 4.72 9.18
N PHE A 27 0.06 4.07 9.69
CA PHE A 27 -1.06 4.76 10.34
C PHE A 27 -0.68 5.38 11.69
N ARG A 28 0.29 4.80 12.42
CA ARG A 28 0.89 5.43 13.61
C ARG A 28 1.79 6.62 13.29
N GLY A 29 2.10 6.86 12.02
CA GLY A 29 2.87 8.01 11.59
C GLY A 29 4.35 7.92 11.97
N ASN A 30 4.91 6.71 12.01
CA ASN A 30 6.29 6.47 12.39
C ASN A 30 7.28 7.01 11.33
N GLU A 31 8.07 8.02 11.69
CA GLU A 31 8.96 8.75 10.77
C GLU A 31 10.07 7.89 10.15
N ARG A 32 10.52 6.86 10.88
CA ARG A 32 11.61 5.97 10.42
C ARG A 32 11.20 5.12 9.21
N CYS A 33 9.95 4.66 9.17
CA CYS A 33 9.42 3.92 8.01
C CYS A 33 9.39 4.81 6.77
N PHE A 34 8.94 6.05 6.92
CA PHE A 34 8.82 6.94 5.77
C PHE A 34 10.17 7.46 5.26
N ARG A 35 11.16 7.66 6.14
CA ARG A 35 12.54 7.98 5.72
C ARG A 35 13.20 6.89 4.90
N LEU A 36 12.93 5.62 5.24
CA LEU A 36 13.42 4.46 4.49
C LEU A 36 12.83 4.40 3.07
N LEU A 37 11.57 4.83 2.92
CA LEU A 37 10.84 4.79 1.64
C LEU A 37 11.02 6.04 0.78
N ALA A 38 11.17 7.21 1.40
CA ALA A 38 11.29 8.49 0.70
C ALA A 38 12.70 8.79 0.17
N GLY A 39 13.68 7.91 0.39
CA GLY A 39 15.02 8.03 -0.17
C GLY A 39 15.74 9.32 0.27
N SER A 40 16.23 9.35 1.52
CA SER A 40 17.05 10.46 2.07
C SER A 40 16.36 11.84 2.05
N ARG A 41 17.02 12.84 2.63
CA ARG A 41 16.58 14.25 2.68
C ARG A 41 16.49 14.90 1.29
N ASP A 42 17.00 14.26 0.24
CA ASP A 42 17.32 14.89 -1.04
C ASP A 42 16.22 14.74 -2.11
N PHE A 43 15.17 13.93 -1.88
CA PHE A 43 14.09 13.73 -2.86
C PHE A 43 13.09 14.91 -2.97
N LEU A 44 13.22 15.93 -2.11
CA LEU A 44 12.49 17.20 -2.16
C LEU A 44 13.48 18.35 -2.10
N SER A 45 13.99 18.76 -3.25
CA SER A 45 14.94 19.87 -3.46
C SER A 45 14.33 21.28 -3.22
N LEU A 46 13.37 21.40 -2.31
CA LEU A 46 12.84 22.66 -1.81
C LEU A 46 12.73 22.48 -0.30
N ASP A 47 13.59 23.15 0.48
CA ASP A 47 13.60 23.14 1.96
C ASP A 47 12.18 23.19 2.54
N PRO A 48 11.53 22.04 2.80
CA PRO A 48 10.16 22.03 3.25
C PRO A 48 10.17 22.20 4.76
N THR A 49 9.15 22.87 5.28
CA THR A 49 8.96 22.89 6.74
C THR A 49 8.78 21.47 7.27
N GLU A 50 9.25 21.17 8.49
CA GLU A 50 9.24 19.81 9.05
C GLU A 50 7.82 19.18 9.11
N LYS A 51 6.79 20.03 9.19
CA LYS A 51 5.37 19.62 9.11
C LYS A 51 4.98 19.14 7.71
N GLU A 52 5.45 19.79 6.65
CA GLU A 52 5.18 19.39 5.26
C GLU A 52 5.93 18.12 4.87
N TYR A 53 7.15 17.96 5.39
CA TYR A 53 7.92 16.72 5.24
C TYR A 53 7.17 15.52 5.84
N ARG A 54 6.76 15.60 7.13
CA ARG A 54 5.99 14.54 7.80
C ARG A 54 4.69 14.17 7.06
N ARG A 55 4.00 15.17 6.51
CA ARG A 55 2.75 14.94 5.75
C ARG A 55 3.01 14.21 4.43
N THR A 56 4.04 14.62 3.69
CA THR A 56 4.38 14.01 2.40
C THR A 56 4.92 12.59 2.58
N ALA A 57 5.71 12.38 3.64
CA ALA A 57 6.20 11.07 4.03
C ALA A 57 5.01 10.12 4.32
N ARG A 58 4.02 10.57 5.11
CA ARG A 58 2.78 9.82 5.38
C ARG A 58 1.99 9.49 4.12
N GLU A 59 1.75 10.47 3.25
CA GLU A 59 1.02 10.27 1.99
C GLU A 59 1.73 9.22 1.10
N SER A 60 3.06 9.27 1.02
CA SER A 60 3.84 8.32 0.22
C SER A 60 3.83 6.91 0.80
N GLY A 61 3.96 6.76 2.13
CA GLY A 61 3.91 5.42 2.73
C GLY A 61 2.51 4.79 2.70
N VAL A 62 1.43 5.60 2.75
CA VAL A 62 0.07 5.12 2.46
C VAL A 62 -0.05 4.67 1.01
N ALA A 63 0.52 5.39 0.05
CA ALA A 63 0.49 4.97 -1.36
C ALA A 63 1.17 3.60 -1.56
N VAL A 64 2.35 3.40 -0.95
CA VAL A 64 3.07 2.12 -0.99
C VAL A 64 2.25 1.00 -0.34
N PHE A 65 1.60 1.29 0.80
CA PHE A 65 0.72 0.33 1.47
C PHE A 65 -0.44 -0.10 0.56
N LEU A 66 -1.10 0.86 -0.11
CA LEU A 66 -2.21 0.58 -1.03
C LEU A 66 -1.76 -0.24 -2.24
N ILE A 67 -0.60 0.04 -2.82
CA ILE A 67 -0.04 -0.74 -3.93
C ILE A 67 0.25 -2.18 -3.49
N ALA A 68 0.89 -2.36 -2.34
CA ALA A 68 1.20 -3.69 -1.82
C ALA A 68 -0.08 -4.47 -1.44
N LEU A 69 -1.13 -3.77 -0.97
CA LEU A 69 -2.46 -4.36 -0.75
C LEU A 69 -3.11 -4.81 -2.06
N LEU A 70 -2.99 -4.04 -3.15
CA LEU A 70 -3.49 -4.42 -4.48
C LEU A 70 -2.80 -5.68 -5.01
N LEU A 71 -1.47 -5.75 -4.89
CA LEU A 71 -0.69 -6.93 -5.28
C LEU A 71 -1.09 -8.16 -4.46
N LEU A 72 -1.28 -7.98 -3.16
CA LEU A 72 -1.75 -9.04 -2.28
C LEU A 72 -3.17 -9.50 -2.66
N CYS A 73 -4.09 -8.59 -2.98
CA CYS A 73 -5.43 -8.95 -3.45
C CYS A 73 -5.40 -9.74 -4.76
N ALA A 74 -4.56 -9.35 -5.71
CA ALA A 74 -4.42 -10.05 -6.99
C ALA A 74 -3.84 -11.46 -6.80
N TRP A 75 -2.79 -11.60 -5.98
CA TRP A 75 -2.14 -12.89 -5.75
C TRP A 75 -2.96 -13.79 -4.82
N GLY A 76 -3.43 -13.26 -3.69
CA GLY A 76 -4.23 -13.98 -2.70
C GLY A 76 -5.62 -14.36 -3.20
N GLY A 77 -6.28 -13.50 -3.98
CA GLY A 77 -7.56 -13.84 -4.61
C GLY A 77 -7.47 -15.06 -5.53
N ASN A 78 -6.41 -15.11 -6.35
CA ASN A 78 -6.14 -16.25 -7.23
C ASN A 78 -5.83 -17.53 -6.45
N LEU A 79 -5.01 -17.43 -5.39
CA LEU A 79 -4.64 -18.58 -4.56
C LEU A 79 -5.85 -19.13 -3.77
N VAL A 80 -6.65 -18.26 -3.16
CA VAL A 80 -7.87 -18.65 -2.43
C VAL A 80 -8.91 -19.24 -3.39
N GLY A 81 -9.06 -18.68 -4.59
CA GLY A 81 -9.95 -19.22 -5.62
C GLY A 81 -9.60 -20.67 -5.99
N ARG A 82 -8.31 -21.03 -6.02
CA ARG A 82 -7.86 -22.40 -6.29
C ARG A 82 -8.03 -23.33 -5.09
N LEU A 83 -7.72 -22.85 -3.88
CA LEU A 83 -7.70 -23.68 -2.65
C LEU A 83 -9.08 -23.91 -2.06
N CYS A 84 -9.97 -22.94 -2.20
CA CYS A 84 -11.26 -22.89 -1.51
C CYS A 84 -12.44 -22.88 -2.50
N ALA A 85 -12.22 -23.30 -3.75
CA ALA A 85 -13.25 -23.37 -4.79
C ALA A 85 -14.51 -24.07 -4.28
N GLY A 86 -15.68 -23.42 -4.43
CA GLY A 86 -16.97 -23.97 -4.00
C GLY A 86 -17.27 -23.87 -2.50
N THR A 87 -16.41 -23.24 -1.70
CA THR A 87 -16.68 -22.95 -0.28
C THR A 87 -17.19 -21.53 -0.08
N ALA A 88 -17.87 -21.28 1.06
CA ALA A 88 -18.30 -19.94 1.45
C ALA A 88 -17.13 -18.94 1.59
N ALA A 89 -15.92 -19.42 1.89
CA ALA A 89 -14.73 -18.58 1.99
C ALA A 89 -14.31 -17.98 0.63
N ALA A 90 -14.45 -18.73 -0.47
CA ALA A 90 -14.15 -18.21 -1.80
C ALA A 90 -15.13 -17.10 -2.20
N VAL A 91 -16.43 -17.28 -1.92
CA VAL A 91 -17.47 -16.26 -2.22
C VAL A 91 -17.20 -14.96 -1.46
N LEU A 92 -16.78 -15.05 -0.19
CA LEU A 92 -16.42 -13.87 0.60
C LEU A 92 -15.21 -13.13 0.02
N VAL A 93 -14.18 -13.86 -0.43
CA VAL A 93 -12.99 -13.25 -1.02
C VAL A 93 -13.29 -12.64 -2.38
N GLU A 94 -14.08 -13.30 -3.23
CA GLU A 94 -14.51 -12.76 -4.52
C GLU A 94 -15.34 -11.49 -4.38
N ALA A 95 -16.14 -11.35 -3.32
CA ALA A 95 -16.88 -10.12 -3.03
C ALA A 95 -16.00 -9.03 -2.39
N ALA A 96 -15.05 -9.39 -1.51
CA ALA A 96 -14.22 -8.45 -0.78
C ALA A 96 -13.09 -7.83 -1.63
N VAL A 97 -12.44 -8.63 -2.47
CA VAL A 97 -11.33 -8.19 -3.34
C VAL A 97 -11.70 -6.98 -4.21
N PRO A 98 -12.81 -6.96 -4.98
CA PRO A 98 -13.14 -5.82 -5.83
C PRO A 98 -13.42 -4.56 -5.02
N LEU A 99 -14.02 -4.68 -3.83
CA LEU A 99 -14.26 -3.55 -2.94
C LEU A 99 -12.93 -2.94 -2.44
N VAL A 100 -12.02 -3.79 -1.97
CA VAL A 100 -10.69 -3.35 -1.48
C VAL A 100 -9.88 -2.73 -2.61
N VAL A 101 -9.93 -3.32 -3.82
CA VAL A 101 -9.27 -2.77 -5.00
C VAL A 101 -9.85 -1.40 -5.35
N ALA A 102 -11.17 -1.25 -5.41
CA ALA A 102 -11.81 0.02 -5.72
C ALA A 102 -11.43 1.12 -4.72
N LEU A 103 -11.50 0.83 -3.41
CA LEU A 103 -11.12 1.79 -2.37
C LEU A 103 -9.63 2.17 -2.45
N SER A 104 -8.77 1.20 -2.72
CA SER A 104 -7.32 1.44 -2.86
C SER A 104 -7.01 2.32 -4.07
N MET A 105 -7.69 2.08 -5.21
CA MET A 105 -7.53 2.90 -6.41
C MET A 105 -8.01 4.34 -6.20
N VAL A 106 -9.14 4.53 -5.51
CA VAL A 106 -9.60 5.87 -5.13
C VAL A 106 -8.59 6.57 -4.22
N GLY A 107 -8.06 5.86 -3.22
CA GLY A 107 -7.03 6.38 -2.32
C GLY A 107 -5.76 6.81 -3.07
N LEU A 108 -5.26 5.98 -3.97
CA LEU A 108 -4.11 6.30 -4.82
C LEU A 108 -4.38 7.52 -5.70
N PHE A 109 -5.55 7.58 -6.35
CA PHE A 109 -5.93 8.72 -7.18
C PHE A 109 -5.91 10.03 -6.38
N VAL A 110 -6.49 10.04 -5.17
CA VAL A 110 -6.48 11.22 -4.29
C VAL A 110 -5.05 11.62 -3.92
N ILE A 111 -4.18 10.66 -3.56
CA ILE A 111 -2.78 10.95 -3.22
C ILE A 111 -2.06 11.58 -4.42
N VAL A 112 -2.22 11.01 -5.62
CA VAL A 112 -1.60 11.54 -6.85
C VAL A 112 -2.09 12.96 -7.15
N VAL A 113 -3.39 13.22 -7.06
CA VAL A 113 -3.96 14.57 -7.27
C VAL A 113 -3.41 15.57 -6.24
N LEU A 114 -3.26 15.16 -4.98
CA LEU A 114 -2.69 16.02 -3.94
C LEU A 114 -1.21 16.33 -4.20
N GLN A 115 -0.42 15.34 -4.64
CA GLN A 115 0.98 15.54 -5.01
C GLN A 115 1.12 16.47 -6.21
N MET A 116 0.31 16.28 -7.26
CA MET A 116 0.27 17.17 -8.43
C MET A 116 -0.09 18.61 -8.05
N ARG A 117 -1.13 18.80 -7.23
CA ARG A 117 -1.53 20.14 -6.75
C ARG A 117 -0.45 20.82 -5.91
N ARG A 118 0.40 20.05 -5.20
CA ARG A 118 1.56 20.61 -4.49
C ARG A 118 2.65 21.02 -5.46
N HIS A 119 3.01 20.16 -6.41
CA HIS A 119 4.01 20.50 -7.43
C HIS A 119 3.63 21.78 -8.21
N VAL A 120 2.37 21.90 -8.64
CA VAL A 120 1.88 23.11 -9.32
C VAL A 120 1.97 24.35 -8.41
N ARG A 121 1.60 24.23 -7.13
CA ARG A 121 1.72 25.35 -6.17
C ARG A 121 3.16 25.77 -5.92
N LEU A 122 4.11 24.84 -5.91
CA LEU A 122 5.53 25.13 -5.76
C LEU A 122 6.10 25.79 -7.03
N LEU A 123 5.66 25.36 -8.21
CA LEU A 123 6.05 25.98 -9.48
C LEU A 123 5.53 27.41 -9.60
N ASN A 124 4.27 27.67 -9.21
CA ASN A 124 3.68 29.02 -9.23
C ASN A 124 4.18 29.95 -8.12
N ARG A 125 5.06 29.48 -7.21
CA ARG A 125 5.70 30.30 -6.17
C ARG A 125 7.08 30.83 -6.57
N LYS A 126 7.62 30.40 -7.71
CA LYS A 126 8.81 30.98 -8.34
C LYS A 126 8.40 32.07 -9.33
#